data_AF-A0A183GE22-F1
#
_entry.id   AF-A0A183GE22-F1
#
_cell.length_a   1.000
_cell.length_b   1.000
_cell.length_c   1.000
_cell.angle_alpha   90.00
_cell.angle_beta   90.00
_cell.angle_gamma   90.00
#
_symmetry.space_group_name_H-M   'P 1'
#
loop_
_entity.id
_entity.type
_entity.pdbx_description
1 polymer ?
#
loop_
_entity_poly.entity_id
_entity_poly.type
_entity_poly.pdbx_seq_one_letter_code
_entity_poly.pdbx_strand_id
1 'polypeptide(L)'
;MPRALGDTMIHVSRIDFLVEVNNRPIYTKPDRGAPTEVEKEIGRLVAENLVENEATLQLGIGVIPDSTLAAMKNHKDLGIHSEAVSDGVLELIDAGVITNTKKQFPCQYLQVSRTTPDVSKDFDSCEWTNSHEVIRSNSKMTCINACIEIDLTGQIVSDSIGSTFYSGFGGQVDFISAASNTYDGKGKAIIALPSRTSKGKPKIVCTLSPVSAVLIVSLPFAFEP
;
A
#
# COMPACT_ATOMS: atom_id res chain seq x y z
N MET A 1 14.39 7.98 18.23
CA MET A 1 13.51 6.99 17.59
C MET A 1 12.28 6.80 18.46
N PRO A 2 11.04 6.84 17.92
CA PRO A 2 9.85 6.51 18.70
C PRO A 2 9.88 5.03 19.08
N ARG A 3 9.24 4.71 20.21
CA ARG A 3 9.03 3.32 20.63
C ARG A 3 7.75 2.80 19.97
N ALA A 4 7.90 1.77 19.13
CA ALA A 4 6.77 1.02 18.58
C ALA A 4 6.38 -0.14 19.52
N LEU A 5 5.16 -0.66 19.36
CA LEU A 5 4.74 -1.92 20.00
C LEU A 5 4.85 -3.06 18.96
N GLY A 6 4.39 -4.27 19.32
CA GLY A 6 4.53 -5.47 18.49
C GLY A 6 5.94 -6.08 18.52
N ASP A 7 6.31 -6.76 17.45
CA ASP A 7 7.60 -7.45 17.29
C ASP A 7 8.73 -6.46 16.93
N THR A 8 8.95 -5.48 17.81
CA THR A 8 9.91 -4.39 17.63
C THR A 8 10.87 -4.23 18.80
N MET A 9 10.74 -5.07 19.82
CA MET A 9 11.51 -5.00 21.06
C MET A 9 12.70 -5.96 21.02
N ILE A 10 13.91 -5.43 21.20
CA ILE A 10 15.12 -6.21 21.39
C ILE A 10 15.67 -6.02 22.80
N HIS A 11 15.96 -7.11 23.50
CA HIS A 11 16.60 -7.03 24.82
C HIS A 11 18.07 -6.61 24.66
N VAL A 12 18.56 -5.72 25.52
CA VAL A 12 19.93 -5.17 25.43
C VAL A 12 21.04 -6.23 25.45
N SER A 13 20.80 -7.39 26.06
CA SER A 13 21.76 -8.51 26.04
C SER A 13 21.97 -9.14 24.67
N ARG A 14 21.14 -8.80 23.67
CA ARG A 14 21.27 -9.24 22.28
C ARG A 14 22.01 -8.22 21.40
N ILE A 15 22.58 -7.17 22.01
CA ILE A 15 23.29 -6.09 21.30
C ILE A 15 24.78 -6.19 21.65
N ASP A 16 25.62 -6.47 20.66
CA ASP A 16 27.08 -6.53 20.84
C ASP A 16 27.70 -5.14 21.07
N PHE A 17 27.19 -4.12 20.37
CA PHE A 17 27.66 -2.74 20.47
C PHE A 17 26.49 -1.75 20.41
N LEU A 18 26.46 -0.79 21.33
CA LEU A 18 25.43 0.25 21.42
C LEU A 18 26.06 1.64 21.39
N VAL A 19 25.63 2.49 20.45
CA VAL A 19 26.06 3.89 20.32
C VAL A 19 24.84 4.79 20.49
N GLU A 20 24.83 5.59 21.55
CA GLU A 20 23.75 6.52 21.83
C GLU A 20 23.89 7.81 21.00
N VAL A 21 22.82 8.20 20.30
CA VAL A 21 22.76 9.42 19.48
C VAL A 21 21.41 10.10 19.69
N ASN A 22 21.42 11.23 20.40
CA ASN A 22 20.19 11.94 20.78
C ASN A 22 19.97 13.25 20.02
N ASN A 23 20.91 13.66 19.17
CA ASN A 23 20.91 14.96 18.48
C ASN A 23 20.70 14.84 16.96
N ARG A 24 20.13 13.73 16.48
CA ARG A 24 19.88 13.52 15.06
C ARG A 24 18.37 13.38 14.80
N PRO A 25 17.78 14.23 13.92
CA PRO A 25 16.38 14.06 13.55
C PRO A 25 16.20 12.75 12.78
N ILE A 26 15.02 12.15 12.95
CA ILE A 26 14.61 11.00 12.14
C ILE A 26 14.40 11.50 10.72
N TYR A 27 14.87 10.72 9.74
CA TYR A 27 14.63 11.06 8.34
C TYR A 27 13.13 11.06 8.04
N THR A 28 12.65 12.19 7.53
CA THR A 28 11.27 12.32 7.06
C THR A 28 11.25 12.29 5.53
N LYS A 29 10.17 11.76 4.95
CA LYS A 29 9.99 11.81 3.50
C LYS A 29 10.12 13.26 3.01
N PRO A 30 10.83 13.51 1.91
CA PRO A 30 10.84 14.83 1.30
C PRO A 30 9.43 15.18 0.82
N ASP A 31 9.08 16.47 0.90
CA ASP A 31 7.84 16.98 0.33
C ASP A 31 7.84 16.69 -1.18
N ARG A 32 6.83 15.94 -1.64
CA ARG A 32 6.66 15.58 -3.05
C ARG A 32 5.82 16.60 -3.82
N GLY A 33 5.39 17.67 -3.15
CA GLY A 33 4.47 18.67 -3.71
C GLY A 33 3.03 18.19 -3.69
N ALA A 34 2.12 19.08 -4.10
CA ALA A 34 0.71 18.77 -4.19
C ALA A 34 0.44 17.75 -5.33
N PRO A 35 -0.53 16.84 -5.14
CA PRO A 35 -0.96 15.94 -6.21
C PRO A 35 -1.49 16.74 -7.40
N THR A 36 -1.17 16.26 -8.61
CA THR A 36 -1.74 16.77 -9.85
C THR A 36 -3.22 16.43 -9.96
N GLU A 37 -3.95 17.13 -10.83
CA GLU A 37 -5.39 16.83 -11.06
C GLU A 37 -5.60 15.40 -11.57
N VAL A 38 -4.65 14.85 -12.33
CA VAL A 38 -4.71 13.45 -12.78
C VAL A 38 -4.60 12.49 -11.59
N GLU A 39 -3.71 12.74 -10.65
CA GLU A 39 -3.54 11.89 -9.46
C GLU A 39 -4.72 11.99 -8.51
N LYS A 40 -5.28 13.20 -8.34
CA LYS A 40 -6.53 13.42 -7.59
C LYS A 40 -7.69 12.66 -8.21
N GLU A 41 -7.83 12.74 -9.53
CA GLU A 41 -8.91 12.05 -10.24
C GLU A 41 -8.76 10.53 -10.16
N ILE A 42 -7.54 9.99 -10.30
CA ILE A 42 -7.27 8.58 -10.05
C ILE A 42 -7.70 8.20 -8.62
N GLY A 43 -7.29 8.99 -7.62
CA GLY A 43 -7.65 8.75 -6.22
C GLY A 43 -9.17 8.73 -5.99
N ARG A 44 -9.88 9.68 -6.60
CA ARG A 44 -11.35 9.75 -6.54
C ARG A 44 -12.00 8.54 -7.20
N LEU A 45 -11.56 8.17 -8.40
CA LEU A 45 -12.11 7.02 -9.12
C LEU A 45 -11.91 5.72 -8.36
N VAL A 46 -10.73 5.51 -7.77
CA VAL A 46 -10.44 4.32 -6.96
C VAL A 46 -11.31 4.31 -5.70
N ALA A 47 -11.33 5.42 -4.95
CA ALA A 47 -12.10 5.51 -3.71
C ALA A 47 -13.60 5.33 -3.95
N GLU A 48 -14.20 6.05 -4.90
CA GLU A 48 -15.65 6.07 -5.08
C GLU A 48 -16.20 4.81 -5.75
N ASN A 49 -15.44 4.19 -6.65
CA ASN A 49 -15.97 3.09 -7.48
C ASN A 49 -15.48 1.71 -7.04
N LEU A 50 -14.32 1.61 -6.40
CA LEU A 50 -13.68 0.32 -6.14
C LEU A 50 -13.58 -0.02 -4.65
N VAL A 51 -13.55 0.99 -3.77
CA VAL A 51 -13.44 0.75 -2.33
C VAL A 51 -14.83 0.68 -1.71
N GLU A 52 -15.07 -0.39 -0.95
CA GLU A 52 -16.32 -0.56 -0.23
C GLU A 52 -16.17 -0.11 1.23
N ASN A 53 -17.28 0.30 1.84
CA ASN A 53 -17.32 0.41 3.30
C ASN A 53 -16.94 -0.94 3.95
N GLU A 54 -16.33 -0.86 5.13
CA GLU A 54 -15.85 -2.00 5.89
C GLU A 54 -14.67 -2.75 5.23
N ALA A 55 -14.10 -2.23 4.14
CA ALA A 55 -12.96 -2.86 3.48
C ALA A 55 -11.66 -2.74 4.29
N THR A 56 -10.86 -3.80 4.26
CA THR A 56 -9.50 -3.76 4.79
C THR A 56 -8.55 -3.30 3.69
N LEU A 57 -7.84 -2.21 3.92
CA LEU A 57 -6.96 -1.61 2.92
C LEU A 57 -5.51 -2.09 3.06
N GLN A 58 -4.85 -2.27 1.92
CA GLN A 58 -3.41 -2.12 1.77
C GLN A 58 -3.15 -1.03 0.75
N LEU A 59 -2.22 -0.11 1.04
CA LEU A 59 -1.78 0.86 0.05
C LEU A 59 -0.25 1.02 0.09
N GLY A 60 0.32 1.23 -1.09
CA GLY A 60 1.72 1.63 -1.20
C GLY A 60 1.98 3.07 -0.74
N ILE A 61 3.25 3.49 -0.77
CA ILE A 61 3.62 4.90 -0.53
C ILE A 61 3.66 5.65 -1.86
N GLY A 62 2.98 6.79 -1.94
CA GLY A 62 3.08 7.67 -3.10
C GLY A 62 1.88 8.58 -3.28
N VAL A 63 1.96 9.41 -4.31
CA VAL A 63 0.96 10.45 -4.57
C VAL A 63 -0.42 9.86 -4.88
N ILE A 64 -0.47 8.75 -5.61
CA ILE A 64 -1.74 8.05 -5.94
C ILE A 64 -2.38 7.41 -4.70
N PRO A 65 -1.67 6.58 -3.90
CA PRO A 65 -2.18 6.10 -2.62
C PRO A 65 -2.67 7.22 -1.69
N ASP A 66 -1.88 8.28 -1.53
CA ASP A 66 -2.23 9.43 -0.68
C ASP A 66 -3.47 10.17 -1.22
N SER A 67 -3.58 10.35 -2.54
CA SER A 67 -4.77 10.94 -3.19
C SER A 67 -6.01 10.09 -3.02
N THR A 68 -5.84 8.76 -3.03
CA THR A 68 -6.93 7.81 -2.80
C THR A 68 -7.44 7.89 -1.36
N LEU A 69 -6.53 7.90 -0.38
CA LEU A 69 -6.88 8.10 1.03
C LEU A 69 -7.60 9.43 1.26
N ALA A 70 -7.13 10.52 0.61
CA ALA A 70 -7.77 11.83 0.71
C ALA A 70 -9.23 11.82 0.20
N ALA A 71 -9.56 10.96 -0.77
CA ALA A 71 -10.91 10.79 -1.30
C ALA A 71 -11.79 9.81 -0.48
N MET A 72 -11.22 9.11 0.51
CA MET A 72 -11.95 8.11 1.30
C MET A 72 -12.71 8.67 2.51
N LYS A 73 -12.72 9.99 2.73
CA LYS A 73 -13.28 10.62 3.95
C LYS A 73 -14.74 10.28 4.27
N ASN A 74 -15.53 9.87 3.28
CA ASN A 74 -16.94 9.51 3.45
C ASN A 74 -17.18 8.00 3.63
N HIS A 75 -16.12 7.19 3.57
CA HIS A 75 -16.22 5.75 3.83
C HIS A 75 -16.41 5.49 5.32
N LYS A 76 -16.88 4.30 5.64
CA LYS A 76 -17.19 3.89 7.01
C LYS A 76 -16.53 2.57 7.36
N ASP A 77 -16.04 2.50 8.58
CA ASP A 77 -15.51 1.30 9.23
C ASP A 77 -14.40 0.60 8.45
N LEU A 78 -13.58 1.38 7.73
CA LEU A 78 -12.45 0.83 7.00
C LEU A 78 -11.44 0.17 7.96
N GLY A 79 -10.76 -0.85 7.48
CA GLY A 79 -9.62 -1.47 8.13
C GLY A 79 -8.32 -1.16 7.38
N ILE A 80 -7.19 -1.46 8.01
CA ILE A 80 -5.86 -1.34 7.41
C ILE A 80 -5.01 -2.56 7.76
N HIS A 81 -4.41 -3.17 6.76
CA HIS A 81 -3.45 -4.27 6.85
C HIS A 81 -2.41 -4.03 5.75
N SER A 82 -1.28 -3.42 6.07
CA SER A 82 -0.38 -2.86 5.06
C SER A 82 1.08 -2.98 5.48
N GLU A 83 1.96 -3.23 4.50
CA GLU A 83 3.42 -3.20 4.69
C GLU A 83 3.91 -1.83 5.16
N ALA A 84 3.25 -0.76 4.69
CA ALA A 84 3.60 0.61 5.02
C ALA A 84 2.37 1.47 5.28
N VAL A 85 2.56 2.51 6.08
CA VAL A 85 1.52 3.45 6.49
C VAL A 85 2.00 4.87 6.22
N SER A 86 1.16 5.68 5.57
CA SER A 86 1.42 7.10 5.33
C SER A 86 0.56 8.00 6.22
N ASP A 87 0.87 9.30 6.23
CA ASP A 87 0.12 10.32 6.97
C ASP A 87 -1.39 10.30 6.65
N GLY A 88 -1.76 10.00 5.40
CA GLY A 88 -3.18 9.97 4.98
C GLY A 88 -3.99 8.91 5.72
N VAL A 89 -3.38 7.78 6.07
CA VAL A 89 -4.03 6.75 6.89
C VAL A 89 -4.32 7.29 8.29
N LEU A 90 -3.39 8.08 8.83
CA LEU A 90 -3.49 8.68 10.16
C LEU A 90 -4.63 9.68 10.22
N GLU A 91 -4.75 10.50 9.18
CA GLU A 91 -5.84 11.46 9.04
C GLU A 91 -7.21 10.76 8.96
N LEU A 92 -7.31 9.61 8.28
CA LEU A 92 -8.57 8.84 8.22
C LEU A 92 -8.91 8.13 9.53
N ILE A 93 -7.90 7.71 10.28
CA ILE A 93 -8.07 7.20 11.64
C ILE A 93 -8.60 8.33 12.54
N ASP A 94 -7.94 9.48 12.56
CA ASP A 94 -8.32 10.63 13.40
C ASP A 94 -9.74 11.11 13.05
N ALA A 95 -10.17 10.95 11.79
CA ALA A 95 -11.52 11.22 11.32
C ALA A 95 -12.55 10.11 11.66
N GLY A 96 -12.14 8.99 12.25
CA GLY A 96 -13.01 7.85 12.57
C GLY A 96 -13.47 7.04 11.34
N VAL A 97 -12.83 7.23 10.19
CA VAL A 97 -13.12 6.51 8.94
C VAL A 97 -12.49 5.12 8.96
N ILE A 98 -11.24 5.02 9.43
CA ILE A 98 -10.55 3.75 9.68
C ILE A 98 -10.76 3.36 11.14
N THR A 99 -11.52 2.30 11.37
CA THR A 99 -11.85 1.80 12.71
C THR A 99 -11.31 0.40 12.99
N ASN A 100 -10.93 -0.36 11.95
CA ASN A 100 -10.50 -1.77 12.03
C ASN A 100 -11.54 -2.73 12.63
N THR A 101 -12.75 -2.28 12.94
CA THR A 101 -13.78 -3.09 13.63
C THR A 101 -14.31 -4.26 12.80
N LYS A 102 -14.06 -4.25 11.49
CA LYS A 102 -14.56 -5.23 10.51
C LYS A 102 -13.48 -6.19 10.01
N LYS A 103 -12.24 -6.05 10.49
CA LYS A 103 -11.18 -7.03 10.19
C LYS A 103 -11.53 -8.37 10.84
N GLN A 104 -11.33 -9.46 10.10
CA GLN A 104 -11.69 -10.79 10.59
C GLN A 104 -10.72 -11.28 11.68
N PHE A 105 -9.43 -10.99 11.50
CA PHE A 105 -8.51 -10.99 12.62
C PHE A 105 -8.70 -9.70 13.42
N PRO A 106 -8.83 -9.78 14.76
CA PRO A 106 -8.66 -8.63 15.62
C PRO A 106 -7.17 -8.24 15.60
N CYS A 107 -6.68 -7.78 14.46
CA CYS A 107 -5.57 -6.85 14.45
C CYS A 107 -6.10 -5.60 15.14
N GLN A 108 -5.76 -5.43 16.40
CA GLN A 108 -6.05 -4.22 17.17
C GLN A 108 -5.27 -3.01 16.62
N TYR A 109 -5.14 -2.80 15.30
CA TYR A 109 -4.06 -1.97 14.78
C TYR A 109 -4.46 -1.11 13.60
N LEU A 110 -4.65 0.17 13.91
CA LEU A 110 -3.73 1.25 13.59
C LEU A 110 -4.48 2.55 13.98
N GLN A 111 -4.10 3.24 15.07
CA GLN A 111 -4.56 4.62 15.35
C GLN A 111 -3.37 5.58 15.50
N VAL A 112 -2.97 6.34 14.46
CA VAL A 112 -1.89 7.34 14.66
C VAL A 112 -2.64 8.63 14.85
N SER A 113 -2.55 9.14 16.06
CA SER A 113 -2.86 10.52 16.33
C SER A 113 -1.60 11.33 16.13
N ARG A 114 -1.66 12.40 15.32
CA ARG A 114 -0.56 13.38 15.17
C ARG A 114 -0.24 14.10 16.49
N THR A 115 -1.11 13.99 17.50
CA THR A 115 -1.01 14.76 18.75
C THR A 115 -0.33 14.03 19.90
N THR A 116 0.03 12.75 19.73
CA THR A 116 0.78 11.96 20.73
C THR A 116 2.09 11.45 20.14
N PRO A 117 3.26 11.74 20.76
CA PRO A 117 4.55 11.17 20.37
C PRO A 117 4.62 9.63 20.47
N ASP A 118 3.62 9.00 21.10
CA ASP A 118 3.44 7.56 21.14
C ASP A 118 2.70 7.06 19.91
N VAL A 119 3.46 6.68 18.88
CA VAL A 119 2.98 5.77 17.83
C VAL A 119 2.91 4.36 18.44
N SER A 120 1.97 4.14 19.36
CA SER A 120 1.81 2.88 20.11
C SER A 120 1.01 1.86 19.31
N LYS A 121 1.70 0.98 18.56
CA LYS A 121 1.04 0.03 17.64
C LYS A 121 1.88 -1.21 17.38
N ASP A 122 1.24 -2.36 17.19
CA ASP A 122 1.91 -3.59 16.83
C ASP A 122 2.35 -3.54 15.37
N PHE A 123 3.63 -3.24 15.19
CA PHE A 123 4.35 -3.62 13.98
C PHE A 123 4.71 -5.09 14.11
N ASP A 124 4.55 -5.82 13.03
CA ASP A 124 4.93 -7.23 12.96
C ASP A 124 5.94 -7.42 11.84
N SER A 125 6.58 -8.58 11.82
CA SER A 125 7.49 -8.98 10.75
C SER A 125 6.77 -8.91 9.39
N CYS A 126 7.54 -8.62 8.33
CA CYS A 126 7.03 -8.73 6.97
C CYS A 126 6.61 -10.18 6.65
N GLU A 127 7.22 -11.19 7.29
CA GLU A 127 6.81 -12.59 7.16
C GLU A 127 5.35 -12.80 7.54
N TRP A 128 4.90 -12.13 8.61
CA TRP A 128 3.50 -12.20 9.04
C TRP A 128 2.62 -11.25 8.22
N THR A 129 3.04 -9.98 8.09
CA THR A 129 2.24 -8.93 7.44
C THR A 129 1.96 -9.26 5.97
N ASN A 130 2.96 -9.79 5.27
CA ASN A 130 2.87 -10.13 3.85
C ASN A 130 2.49 -11.61 3.62
N SER A 131 2.21 -12.38 4.67
CA SER A 131 1.74 -13.75 4.51
C SER A 131 0.41 -13.77 3.75
N HIS A 132 0.33 -14.57 2.69
CA HIS A 132 -0.90 -14.75 1.93
C HIS A 132 -2.07 -15.21 2.80
N GLU A 133 -1.83 -16.07 3.78
CA GLU A 133 -2.86 -16.57 4.70
C GLU A 133 -3.43 -15.44 5.57
N VAL A 134 -2.55 -14.57 6.05
CA VAL A 134 -2.94 -13.40 6.84
C VAL A 134 -3.67 -12.39 5.95
N ILE A 135 -3.14 -12.06 4.77
CA ILE A 135 -3.76 -11.09 3.86
C ILE A 135 -5.17 -11.56 3.45
N ARG A 136 -5.31 -12.81 2.99
CA ARG A 136 -6.56 -13.33 2.44
C ARG A 136 -7.68 -13.51 3.46
N SER A 137 -7.34 -13.54 4.74
CA SER A 137 -8.30 -13.63 5.84
C SER A 137 -8.97 -12.29 6.17
N ASN A 138 -8.45 -11.18 5.67
CA ASN A 138 -9.04 -9.87 5.91
C ASN A 138 -10.30 -9.70 5.06
N SER A 139 -11.32 -9.05 5.61
CA SER A 139 -12.58 -8.83 4.87
C SER A 139 -12.39 -7.77 3.80
N LYS A 140 -12.92 -8.04 2.60
CA LYS A 140 -12.92 -7.15 1.43
C LYS A 140 -11.52 -6.57 1.19
N MET A 141 -10.48 -7.41 1.30
CA MET A 141 -9.09 -6.96 1.24
C MET A 141 -8.82 -6.22 -0.06
N THR A 142 -8.58 -4.91 0.02
CA THR A 142 -8.46 -4.00 -1.12
C THR A 142 -7.04 -3.45 -1.17
N CYS A 143 -6.25 -3.95 -2.11
CA CYS A 143 -4.84 -3.63 -2.28
C CYS A 143 -4.65 -2.63 -3.43
N ILE A 144 -4.14 -1.44 -3.13
CA ILE A 144 -4.01 -0.33 -4.08
C ILE A 144 -2.53 0.01 -4.25
N ASN A 145 -1.99 -0.27 -5.43
CA ASN A 145 -0.58 -0.05 -5.76
C ASN A 145 -0.42 0.73 -7.07
N ALA A 146 0.75 1.34 -7.24
CA ALA A 146 1.11 2.05 -8.46
C ALA A 146 2.16 1.30 -9.27
N CYS A 147 2.23 1.56 -10.57
CA CYS A 147 3.23 1.00 -11.46
C CYS A 147 3.83 2.04 -12.43
N ILE A 148 4.90 1.64 -13.11
CA ILE A 148 5.64 2.44 -14.09
C ILE A 148 5.08 2.20 -15.49
N GLU A 149 4.76 0.98 -15.86
CA GLU A 149 4.30 0.65 -17.21
C GLU A 149 3.38 -0.58 -17.17
N ILE A 150 2.39 -0.60 -18.06
CA ILE A 150 1.53 -1.77 -18.31
C ILE A 150 1.46 -2.01 -19.81
N ASP A 151 1.59 -3.25 -20.24
CA ASP A 151 1.38 -3.61 -21.65
C ASP A 151 -0.06 -4.10 -21.95
N LEU A 152 -0.38 -4.26 -23.23
CA LEU A 152 -1.70 -4.72 -23.66
C LEU A 152 -2.03 -6.16 -23.27
N THR A 153 -1.05 -6.94 -22.80
CA THR A 153 -1.26 -8.29 -22.26
C THR A 153 -1.52 -8.27 -20.75
N GLY A 154 -1.44 -7.09 -20.13
CA GLY A 154 -1.62 -6.90 -18.68
C GLY A 154 -0.37 -7.26 -17.87
N GLN A 155 0.81 -7.31 -18.50
CA GLN A 155 2.07 -7.38 -17.77
C GLN A 155 2.38 -6.01 -17.16
N ILE A 156 2.82 -6.02 -15.91
CA ILE A 156 3.03 -4.80 -15.11
C ILE A 156 4.49 -4.71 -14.69
N VAL A 157 5.07 -3.52 -14.89
CA VAL A 157 6.41 -3.15 -14.45
C VAL A 157 6.26 -2.03 -13.41
N SER A 158 6.83 -2.20 -12.22
CA SER A 158 6.73 -1.22 -11.14
C SER A 158 8.09 -0.81 -10.55
N ASP A 159 9.14 -1.58 -10.82
CA ASP A 159 10.43 -1.50 -10.13
C ASP A 159 11.59 -1.08 -11.05
N SER A 160 11.40 -1.13 -12.37
CA SER A 160 12.41 -0.72 -13.35
C SER A 160 11.88 0.24 -14.43
N ILE A 161 12.81 0.99 -15.04
CA ILE A 161 12.56 1.78 -16.24
C ILE A 161 13.50 1.25 -17.33
N GLY A 162 12.99 0.36 -18.18
CA GLY A 162 13.83 -0.44 -19.06
C GLY A 162 14.83 -1.25 -18.24
N SER A 163 16.12 -1.16 -18.58
CA SER A 163 17.22 -1.81 -17.86
C SER A 163 17.65 -1.13 -16.57
N THR A 164 17.08 0.04 -16.23
CA THR A 164 17.48 0.78 -15.02
C THR A 164 16.62 0.34 -13.85
N PHE A 165 17.25 -0.29 -12.86
CA PHE A 165 16.62 -0.58 -11.58
C PHE A 165 16.27 0.74 -10.87
N TYR A 166 14.99 0.91 -10.53
CA TYR A 166 14.47 2.13 -9.94
C TYR A 166 14.10 1.92 -8.47
N SER A 167 13.44 0.81 -8.17
CA SER A 167 13.07 0.36 -6.82
C SER A 167 13.04 -1.17 -6.78
N GLY A 168 12.55 -1.76 -5.70
CA GLY A 168 12.23 -3.19 -5.64
C GLY A 168 10.73 -3.46 -5.77
N PHE A 169 10.39 -4.74 -5.83
CA PHE A 169 9.00 -5.20 -5.88
C PHE A 169 8.27 -5.15 -4.54
N GLY A 170 9.01 -5.28 -3.43
CA GLY A 170 8.45 -5.26 -2.07
C GLY A 170 7.33 -6.28 -1.89
N GLY A 171 6.34 -5.97 -1.08
CA GLY A 171 5.15 -6.81 -0.89
C GLY A 171 4.09 -6.71 -1.98
N GLN A 172 4.32 -5.98 -3.08
CA GLN A 172 3.26 -5.71 -4.06
C GLN A 172 2.63 -7.00 -4.61
N VAL A 173 3.46 -8.00 -4.93
CA VAL A 173 3.01 -9.30 -5.44
C VAL A 173 2.25 -10.09 -4.37
N ASP A 174 2.74 -10.04 -3.12
CA ASP A 174 2.11 -10.75 -2.00
C ASP A 174 0.67 -10.27 -1.79
N PHE A 175 0.49 -8.95 -1.71
CA PHE A 175 -0.81 -8.33 -1.47
C PHE A 175 -1.78 -8.50 -2.64
N ILE A 176 -1.31 -8.34 -3.87
CA ILE A 176 -2.17 -8.45 -5.06
C ILE A 176 -2.63 -9.89 -5.29
N SER A 177 -1.72 -10.85 -5.16
CA SER A 177 -2.06 -12.26 -5.35
C SER A 177 -3.00 -12.78 -4.26
N ALA A 178 -2.78 -12.40 -2.99
CA ALA A 178 -3.68 -12.80 -1.89
C ALA A 178 -5.05 -12.10 -1.95
N ALA A 179 -5.13 -10.84 -2.37
CA ALA A 179 -6.41 -10.13 -2.49
C ALA A 179 -7.37 -10.84 -3.44
N SER A 180 -6.85 -11.43 -4.53
CA SER A 180 -7.66 -12.20 -5.48
C SER A 180 -8.28 -13.49 -4.90
N ASN A 181 -7.77 -13.97 -3.77
CA ASN A 181 -8.16 -15.25 -3.15
C ASN A 181 -8.63 -15.07 -1.70
N THR A 182 -9.22 -13.92 -1.37
CA THR A 182 -9.80 -13.65 -0.04
C THR A 182 -10.87 -14.66 0.36
N TYR A 183 -11.01 -14.90 1.66
CA TYR A 183 -11.98 -15.87 2.21
C TYR A 183 -13.43 -15.51 1.86
N ASP A 184 -13.73 -14.22 1.73
CA ASP A 184 -15.07 -13.71 1.42
C ASP A 184 -15.31 -13.51 -0.09
N GLY A 185 -14.28 -13.74 -0.92
CA GLY A 185 -14.35 -13.55 -2.38
C GLY A 185 -14.56 -12.10 -2.81
N LYS A 186 -14.38 -11.11 -1.93
CA LYS A 186 -14.62 -9.68 -2.20
C LYS A 186 -13.34 -8.86 -2.30
N GLY A 187 -12.18 -9.48 -2.16
CA GLY A 187 -10.90 -8.80 -2.28
C GLY A 187 -10.66 -8.23 -3.68
N LYS A 188 -9.91 -7.14 -3.74
CA LYS A 188 -9.64 -6.37 -4.95
C LYS A 188 -8.16 -6.02 -5.02
N ALA A 189 -7.55 -6.32 -6.15
CA ALA A 189 -6.21 -5.85 -6.49
C ALA A 189 -6.32 -4.72 -7.53
N ILE A 190 -5.82 -3.54 -7.18
CA ILE A 190 -5.95 -2.32 -7.97
C ILE A 190 -4.56 -1.80 -8.29
N ILE A 191 -4.24 -1.76 -9.59
CA ILE A 191 -3.05 -1.09 -10.10
C ILE A 191 -3.47 0.21 -10.76
N ALA A 192 -2.91 1.31 -10.28
CA ALA A 192 -3.24 2.65 -10.74
C ALA A 192 -2.00 3.40 -11.25
N LEU A 193 -2.15 4.09 -12.37
CA LEU A 193 -1.10 4.90 -12.99
C LEU A 193 -1.71 6.04 -13.81
N PRO A 194 -1.00 7.17 -13.96
CA PRO A 194 -1.31 8.11 -15.04
C PRO A 194 -1.14 7.42 -16.39
N SER A 195 -1.99 7.73 -17.37
CA SER A 195 -1.86 7.14 -18.71
C SER A 195 -0.59 7.59 -19.45
N ARG A 196 -0.02 8.73 -19.05
CA ARG A 196 1.19 9.32 -19.63
C ARG A 196 2.13 9.85 -18.55
N THR A 197 3.41 9.88 -18.87
CA THR A 197 4.45 10.57 -18.09
C THR A 197 4.32 12.09 -18.20
N SER A 198 5.02 12.85 -17.35
CA SER A 198 5.12 14.32 -17.46
C SER A 198 5.71 14.81 -18.78
N LYS A 199 6.45 13.95 -19.51
CA LYS A 199 6.98 14.22 -20.85
C LYS A 199 6.05 13.74 -21.98
N GLY A 200 4.82 13.36 -21.66
CA GLY A 200 3.81 12.92 -22.64
C GLY A 200 3.96 11.50 -23.17
N LYS A 201 5.01 10.74 -22.78
CA LYS A 201 5.18 9.34 -23.18
C LYS A 201 4.06 8.46 -22.59
N PRO A 202 3.48 7.52 -23.37
CA PRO A 202 2.48 6.60 -22.85
C PRO A 202 3.07 5.69 -21.78
N LYS A 203 2.28 5.38 -20.74
CA LYS A 203 2.58 4.32 -19.74
C LYS A 203 1.76 3.05 -19.96
N ILE A 204 0.81 3.09 -20.90
CA ILE A 204 0.09 1.93 -21.44
C ILE A 204 0.68 1.68 -22.83
N VAL A 205 1.35 0.55 -23.02
CA VAL A 205 2.17 0.27 -24.21
C VAL A 205 1.81 -1.04 -24.89
N CYS A 206 2.18 -1.20 -26.17
CA CYS A 206 1.96 -2.47 -26.87
C CYS A 206 2.81 -3.60 -26.31
N THR A 207 4.07 -3.29 -25.96
CA THR A 207 5.06 -4.20 -25.41
C THR A 207 5.90 -3.44 -24.40
N LEU A 208 6.21 -4.07 -23.26
CA LEU A 208 7.06 -3.48 -22.24
C LEU A 208 8.42 -3.03 -22.80
N SER A 209 9.00 -2.00 -22.17
CA SER A 209 10.33 -1.53 -22.53
C SER A 209 11.36 -2.68 -22.45
N PRO A 210 12.31 -2.80 -23.39
CA PRO A 210 13.28 -3.89 -23.38
C PRO A 210 14.01 -4.01 -22.04
N VAL A 211 14.17 -5.26 -21.56
CA VAL A 211 14.85 -5.58 -20.30
C VAL A 211 14.09 -5.15 -19.04
N SER A 212 12.82 -4.72 -19.16
CA SER A 212 12.00 -4.44 -17.97
C SER A 212 11.69 -5.72 -17.20
N ALA A 213 11.74 -5.64 -15.87
CA ALA A 213 11.36 -6.74 -15.01
C ALA A 213 9.84 -6.83 -14.92
N VAL A 214 9.26 -7.93 -15.39
CA VAL A 214 7.82 -8.19 -15.24
C VAL A 214 7.55 -8.60 -13.81
N LEU A 215 6.66 -7.88 -13.14
CA LEU A 215 6.31 -8.17 -11.76
C LEU A 215 5.01 -8.94 -11.61
N ILE A 216 4.00 -8.53 -12.37
CA ILE A 216 2.68 -9.13 -12.32
C ILE A 216 2.29 -9.46 -13.76
N VAL A 217 1.82 -10.69 -13.95
CA VAL A 217 1.17 -11.11 -15.17
C VAL A 217 -0.29 -11.31 -14.83
N SER A 218 -1.19 -10.46 -15.36
CA SER A 218 -2.60 -10.81 -15.34
C SER A 218 -2.78 -11.99 -16.29
N LEU A 219 -3.03 -13.19 -15.77
CA LEU A 219 -3.52 -14.25 -16.63
C LEU A 219 -4.89 -13.78 -17.14
N PRO A 220 -5.09 -13.60 -18.45
CA PRO A 220 -6.43 -13.37 -18.97
C PRO A 220 -7.27 -14.53 -18.46
N PHE A 221 -8.42 -14.22 -17.87
CA PHE A 221 -9.41 -15.21 -17.46
C PHE A 221 -9.43 -16.32 -18.51
N ALA A 222 -9.24 -17.57 -18.07
CA ALA A 222 -9.54 -18.71 -18.91
C ALA A 222 -10.95 -18.46 -19.45
N PHE A 223 -11.06 -18.23 -20.75
CA PHE A 223 -12.34 -18.23 -21.42
C PHE A 223 -12.90 -19.63 -21.14
N GLU A 224 -13.84 -19.74 -20.20
CA GLU A 224 -14.64 -20.95 -20.10
C GLU A 224 -15.36 -21.11 -21.45
N PRO A 225 -15.21 -22.27 -22.11
CA PRO A 225 -15.74 -22.50 -23.46
C PRO A 225 -17.27 -22.48 -23.53
#